data_AF-A0A432JQ54-F1
#
_entry.id   AF-A0A432JQ54-F1
#
_cell.length_a   1.000
_cell.length_b   1.000
_cell.length_c   1.000
_cell.angle_alpha   90.00
_cell.angle_beta   90.00
_cell.angle_gamma   90.00
#
_symmetry.space_group_name_H-M   'P 1'
#
loop_
_entity.id
_entity.type
_entity.pdbx_description
1 polymer ?
#
loop_
_entity_poly.entity_id
_entity_poly.type
_entity_poly.pdbx_seq_one_letter_code
_entity_poly.pdbx_strand_id
1 'polypeptide(L)'
;YANADSEKYISRLSNQRKNILINLSNNEAKISNFVRELDRKRKDYDIYLVGSELNWGRFKTLEIKYLVDLHLTQCSSTFIDPLDSTALQFETRFIAKYKTLPQPIAYRSFDISWFFMNSLLQYGTNFENCFNKLPLHTMTTKFQFEQKGFGFYENTYLNMYQYNDYKLVNKKAALKQ
;
A
#
# COMPACT_ATOMS: atom_id res chain seq x y z
N TYR A 1 -7.49 -3.62 -29.47
CA TYR A 1 -6.20 -4.05 -28.89
C TYR A 1 -6.18 -4.14 -27.35
N ALA A 2 -7.25 -3.82 -26.60
CA ALA A 2 -7.31 -4.02 -25.14
C ALA A 2 -8.11 -5.28 -24.71
N ASN A 3 -9.01 -5.80 -25.55
CA ASN A 3 -9.95 -6.87 -25.17
C ASN A 3 -9.36 -8.29 -25.20
N ALA A 4 -8.33 -8.56 -26.01
CA ALA A 4 -7.80 -9.92 -26.16
C ALA A 4 -7.10 -10.46 -24.90
N ASP A 5 -6.51 -9.56 -24.10
CA ASP A 5 -5.80 -9.96 -22.88
C ASP A 5 -6.77 -10.27 -21.74
N SER A 6 -7.85 -9.50 -21.56
CA SER A 6 -8.81 -9.72 -20.48
C SER A 6 -9.61 -11.01 -20.64
N GLU A 7 -10.03 -11.34 -21.87
CA GLU A 7 -10.73 -12.60 -22.20
C GLU A 7 -9.89 -13.84 -21.85
N LYS A 8 -8.57 -13.78 -22.07
CA LYS A 8 -7.64 -14.84 -21.70
C LYS A 8 -7.56 -15.07 -20.19
N TYR A 9 -7.65 -14.01 -19.36
CA TYR A 9 -7.69 -14.17 -17.91
C TYR A 9 -9.03 -14.73 -17.44
N ILE A 10 -10.13 -14.22 -18.00
CA ILE A 10 -11.49 -14.61 -17.62
C ILE A 10 -11.76 -16.09 -17.93
N SER A 11 -11.28 -16.59 -19.07
CA SER A 11 -11.43 -18.01 -19.46
C SER A 11 -10.71 -19.01 -18.53
N ARG A 12 -9.80 -18.55 -17.67
CA ARG A 12 -9.03 -19.39 -16.74
C ARG A 12 -9.53 -19.33 -15.30
N LEU A 13 -10.59 -18.55 -15.04
CA LEU A 13 -11.21 -18.49 -13.73
C LEU A 13 -11.81 -19.83 -13.35
N SER A 14 -11.70 -20.19 -12.08
CA SER A 14 -12.26 -21.42 -11.53
C SER A 14 -13.37 -21.10 -10.56
N ASN A 15 -14.49 -21.82 -10.69
CA ASN A 15 -15.64 -21.74 -9.78
C ASN A 15 -15.45 -22.57 -8.49
N GLN A 16 -14.37 -23.35 -8.39
CA GLN A 16 -14.09 -24.23 -7.24
C GLN A 16 -13.04 -23.66 -6.28
N ARG A 17 -12.32 -22.61 -6.69
CA ARG A 17 -11.24 -22.03 -5.89
C ARG A 17 -11.20 -20.51 -6.02
N LYS A 18 -10.51 -19.88 -5.07
CA LYS A 18 -10.19 -18.45 -5.13
C LYS A 18 -9.33 -18.13 -6.35
N ASN A 19 -9.68 -17.06 -7.05
CA ASN A 19 -8.95 -16.57 -8.20
C ASN A 19 -8.20 -15.30 -7.80
N ILE A 20 -6.87 -15.37 -7.72
CA ILE A 20 -6.02 -14.22 -7.44
C ILE A 20 -5.43 -13.73 -8.76
N LEU A 21 -5.79 -12.53 -9.17
CA LEU A 21 -5.27 -11.89 -10.38
C LEU A 21 -4.33 -10.77 -10.00
N ILE A 22 -3.20 -10.69 -10.69
CA ILE A 22 -2.20 -9.63 -10.50
C ILE A 22 -2.15 -8.80 -11.77
N ASN A 23 -2.38 -7.49 -11.65
CA ASN A 23 -2.32 -6.56 -12.77
C ASN A 23 -1.43 -5.36 -12.42
N LEU A 24 -0.32 -5.24 -13.14
CA LEU A 24 0.69 -4.20 -12.93
C LEU A 24 0.63 -3.11 -14.00
N SER A 25 -0.44 -3.06 -14.80
CA SER A 25 -0.68 -1.97 -15.75
C SER A 25 -0.90 -0.65 -15.01
N ASN A 26 -0.45 0.44 -15.63
CA ASN A 26 -0.70 1.82 -15.18
C ASN A 26 -1.57 2.61 -16.19
N ASN A 27 -2.11 1.94 -17.22
CA ASN A 27 -3.00 2.58 -18.20
C ASN A 27 -4.45 2.59 -17.69
N GLU A 28 -4.96 3.77 -17.34
CA GLU A 28 -6.31 3.96 -16.77
C GLU A 28 -7.41 3.28 -17.59
N ALA A 29 -7.47 3.50 -18.90
CA ALA A 29 -8.52 2.93 -19.74
C ALA A 29 -8.51 1.39 -19.74
N LYS A 30 -7.33 0.78 -19.81
CA LYS A 30 -7.17 -0.68 -19.75
C LYS A 30 -7.60 -1.25 -18.39
N ILE A 31 -7.24 -0.58 -17.31
CA ILE A 31 -7.54 -1.01 -15.94
C ILE A 31 -9.03 -0.88 -15.67
N SER A 32 -9.64 0.25 -16.05
CA SER A 32 -11.07 0.48 -15.88
C SER A 32 -11.92 -0.53 -16.64
N ASN A 33 -11.52 -0.90 -17.87
CA ASN A 33 -12.21 -1.95 -18.61
C ASN A 33 -12.02 -3.32 -17.96
N PHE A 34 -10.79 -3.67 -17.60
CA PHE A 34 -10.46 -4.95 -16.95
C PHE A 34 -11.21 -5.15 -15.63
N VAL A 35 -11.21 -4.15 -14.75
CA VAL A 35 -11.93 -4.19 -13.47
C VAL A 35 -13.43 -4.33 -13.68
N ARG A 36 -14.01 -3.58 -14.63
CA ARG A 36 -15.44 -3.66 -14.94
C ARG A 36 -15.84 -5.04 -15.47
N GLU A 37 -14.99 -5.65 -16.30
CA GLU A 37 -15.23 -7.01 -16.81
C GLU A 37 -15.13 -8.07 -15.70
N LEU A 38 -14.15 -7.95 -14.80
CA LEU A 38 -14.02 -8.84 -13.65
C LEU A 38 -15.19 -8.70 -12.67
N ASP A 39 -15.63 -7.48 -12.37
CA ASP A 39 -16.78 -7.24 -11.49
C ASP A 39 -18.04 -7.94 -12.00
N ARG A 40 -18.28 -7.94 -13.32
CA ARG A 40 -19.40 -8.70 -13.92
C ARG A 40 -19.33 -10.21 -13.69
N LYS A 41 -18.13 -10.76 -13.48
CA LYS A 41 -17.89 -12.20 -13.27
C LYS A 41 -17.89 -12.60 -11.80
N ARG A 42 -17.86 -11.66 -10.86
CA ARG A 42 -17.78 -11.95 -9.42
C ARG A 42 -18.97 -12.75 -8.88
N LYS A 43 -20.10 -12.75 -9.58
CA LYS A 43 -21.28 -13.55 -9.19
C LYS A 43 -21.01 -15.05 -9.31
N ASP A 44 -20.16 -15.44 -10.26
CA ASP A 44 -19.88 -16.84 -10.58
C ASP A 44 -18.50 -17.30 -10.04
N TYR A 45 -17.63 -16.33 -9.69
CA TYR A 45 -16.24 -16.58 -9.31
C TYR A 45 -15.83 -15.75 -8.09
N ASP A 46 -15.15 -16.39 -7.13
CA ASP A 46 -14.49 -15.69 -6.03
C ASP A 46 -13.17 -15.08 -6.53
N ILE A 47 -13.13 -13.75 -6.67
CA ILE A 47 -12.05 -13.01 -7.33
C ILE A 47 -11.39 -12.02 -6.36
N TYR A 48 -10.07 -12.08 -6.28
CA TYR A 48 -9.21 -11.13 -5.57
C TYR A 48 -8.26 -10.48 -6.56
N LEU A 49 -8.21 -9.15 -6.54
CA LEU A 49 -7.32 -8.39 -7.40
C LEU A 49 -6.13 -7.84 -6.62
N VAL A 50 -4.92 -8.01 -7.16
CA VAL A 50 -3.70 -7.36 -6.69
C VAL A 50 -3.26 -6.36 -7.75
N GLY A 51 -3.18 -5.09 -7.38
CA GLY A 51 -2.90 -3.99 -8.30
C GLY A 51 -1.60 -3.26 -7.96
N SER A 52 -1.01 -2.62 -8.98
CA SER A 52 0.05 -1.62 -8.80
C SER A 52 -0.45 -0.43 -7.96
N GLU A 53 0.44 0.15 -7.16
CA GLU A 53 0.20 1.36 -6.36
C GLU A 53 -0.14 2.59 -7.21
N LEU A 54 0.38 2.65 -8.44
CA LEU A 54 0.31 3.85 -9.27
C LEU A 54 -1.12 4.09 -9.78
N ASN A 55 -1.85 4.87 -9.00
CA ASN A 55 -2.98 5.71 -9.42
C ASN A 55 -4.36 5.07 -9.57
N TRP A 56 -4.58 3.80 -9.20
CA TRP A 56 -5.90 3.17 -9.37
C TRP A 56 -7.00 3.93 -8.60
N GLY A 57 -6.74 4.28 -7.33
CA GLY A 57 -7.68 5.11 -6.55
C GLY A 57 -7.80 6.58 -7.01
N ARG A 58 -6.98 7.02 -7.97
CA ARG A 58 -7.02 8.38 -8.56
C ARG A 58 -7.69 8.41 -9.94
N PHE A 59 -7.93 7.26 -10.54
CA PHE A 59 -8.57 7.15 -11.84
C PHE A 59 -10.03 7.57 -11.73
N LYS A 60 -10.38 8.66 -12.42
CA LYS A 60 -11.74 9.18 -12.42
C LYS A 60 -12.72 8.22 -13.08
N THR A 61 -12.23 7.40 -14.00
CA THR A 61 -13.05 6.40 -14.72
C THR A 61 -13.27 5.10 -13.95
N LEU A 62 -12.59 4.93 -12.81
CA LEU A 62 -12.64 3.71 -12.01
C LEU A 62 -13.53 3.91 -10.79
N GLU A 63 -14.67 3.23 -10.77
CA GLU A 63 -15.58 3.29 -9.63
C GLU A 63 -14.99 2.51 -8.45
N ILE A 64 -14.89 3.16 -7.28
CA ILE A 64 -14.34 2.55 -6.05
C ILE A 64 -15.12 1.28 -5.68
N LYS A 65 -16.43 1.23 -5.97
CA LYS A 65 -17.25 0.05 -5.74
C LYS A 65 -16.66 -1.21 -6.37
N TYR A 66 -16.17 -1.15 -7.60
CA TYR A 66 -15.58 -2.33 -8.26
C TYR A 66 -14.29 -2.77 -7.56
N LEU A 67 -13.53 -1.83 -6.99
CA LEU A 67 -12.30 -2.14 -6.25
C LEU A 67 -12.59 -2.82 -4.91
N VAL A 68 -13.66 -2.39 -4.23
CA VAL A 68 -14.18 -3.03 -3.01
C VAL A 68 -14.68 -4.43 -3.32
N ASP A 69 -15.56 -4.56 -4.34
CA ASP A 69 -16.20 -5.82 -4.74
C ASP A 69 -15.17 -6.89 -5.19
N LEU A 70 -14.00 -6.47 -5.71
CA LEU A 70 -12.90 -7.36 -6.12
C LEU A 70 -11.79 -7.50 -5.07
N HIS A 71 -12.02 -7.04 -3.84
CA HIS A 71 -11.07 -7.12 -2.74
C HIS A 71 -9.67 -6.57 -3.09
N LEU A 72 -9.60 -5.48 -3.85
CA LEU A 72 -8.35 -4.94 -4.37
C LEU A 72 -7.32 -4.77 -3.25
N THR A 73 -6.22 -5.52 -3.33
CA THR A 73 -5.02 -5.33 -2.52
C THR A 73 -4.00 -4.55 -3.33
N GLN A 74 -3.53 -3.44 -2.78
CA GLN A 74 -2.41 -2.70 -3.34
C GLN A 74 -1.21 -2.80 -2.41
N CYS A 75 -0.03 -2.72 -3.02
CA CYS A 75 1.22 -2.83 -2.32
C CYS A 75 2.08 -1.60 -2.60
N SER A 76 2.63 -0.98 -1.54
CA SER A 76 3.45 0.23 -1.64
C SER A 76 4.61 0.22 -0.67
N SER A 77 5.72 0.86 -1.05
CA SER A 77 6.82 1.17 -0.13
C SER A 77 6.39 2.13 0.99
N THR A 78 5.35 2.95 0.77
CA THR A 78 4.80 3.89 1.76
C THR A 78 3.29 4.02 1.72
N PHE A 79 2.65 3.92 2.87
CA PHE A 79 1.23 4.12 3.02
C PHE A 79 0.96 4.82 4.35
N ILE A 80 0.21 5.92 4.32
CA ILE A 80 -0.25 6.59 5.53
C ILE A 80 -1.64 6.04 5.81
N ASP A 81 -1.75 5.24 6.87
CA ASP A 81 -3.05 4.71 7.28
C ASP A 81 -3.87 5.83 7.93
N PRO A 82 -5.06 6.18 7.39
CA PRO A 82 -5.91 7.21 7.98
C PRO A 82 -6.43 6.84 9.38
N LEU A 83 -6.29 5.59 9.81
CA LEU A 83 -6.66 5.11 11.15
C LEU A 83 -5.45 5.03 12.11
N ASP A 84 -4.23 5.33 11.66
CA ASP A 84 -3.06 5.35 12.56
C ASP A 84 -3.09 6.59 13.46
N SER A 85 -3.28 6.36 14.76
CA SER A 85 -3.26 7.41 15.79
C SER A 85 -1.98 8.26 15.79
N THR A 86 -0.83 7.69 15.41
CA THR A 86 0.45 8.42 15.32
C THR A 86 0.42 9.41 14.15
N ALA A 87 -0.09 8.97 13.00
CA ALA A 87 -0.27 9.82 11.83
C ALA A 87 -1.26 10.96 12.09
N LEU A 88 -2.39 10.66 12.74
CA LEU A 88 -3.40 11.66 13.13
C LEU A 88 -2.84 12.71 14.10
N GLN A 89 -2.05 12.27 15.09
CA GLN A 89 -1.40 13.19 16.03
C GLN A 89 -0.33 14.05 15.35
N PHE A 90 0.47 13.47 14.45
CA PHE A 90 1.44 14.21 13.65
C PHE A 90 0.74 15.28 12.81
N GLU A 91 -0.34 14.91 12.10
CA GLU A 91 -1.13 15.83 11.28
C GLU A 91 -1.66 17.01 12.10
N THR A 92 -2.29 16.72 13.24
CA THR A 92 -2.85 17.73 14.14
C THR A 92 -1.76 18.72 14.59
N ARG A 93 -0.60 18.23 15.00
CA ARG A 93 0.53 19.07 15.42
C ARG A 93 1.14 19.85 14.26
N PHE A 94 1.20 19.25 13.07
CA PHE A 94 1.71 19.90 11.87
C PHE A 94 0.82 21.07 11.46
N ILE A 95 -0.50 20.87 11.41
CA ILE A 95 -1.48 21.93 11.11
C ILE A 95 -1.39 23.05 12.16
N ALA A 96 -1.34 22.70 13.45
CA ALA A 96 -1.26 23.69 14.52
C ALA A 96 -0.03 24.61 14.37
N LYS A 97 1.11 24.05 13.96
CA LYS A 97 2.39 24.76 13.81
C LYS A 97 2.54 25.50 12.48
N TYR A 98 2.24 24.83 11.37
CA TYR A 98 2.53 25.33 10.01
C TYR A 98 1.30 25.86 9.27
N LYS A 99 0.11 25.77 9.89
CA LYS A 99 -1.17 26.26 9.34
C LYS A 99 -1.52 25.70 7.96
N THR A 100 -1.07 24.48 7.67
CA THR A 100 -1.34 23.76 6.43
C THR A 100 -1.34 22.25 6.66
N LEU A 101 -1.95 21.49 5.74
CA LEU A 101 -1.92 20.03 5.78
C LEU A 101 -0.51 19.52 5.43
N PRO A 102 0.00 18.51 6.15
CA PRO A 102 1.25 17.86 5.77
C PRO A 102 1.11 17.16 4.43
N GLN A 103 2.05 17.40 3.53
CA GLN A 103 2.19 16.62 2.30
C GLN A 103 2.79 15.24 2.63
N PRO A 104 2.61 14.21 1.79
CA PRO A 104 3.15 12.86 2.03
C PRO A 104 4.65 12.83 2.36
N ILE A 105 5.43 13.75 1.79
CA ILE A 105 6.86 13.89 2.07
C ILE A 105 7.14 14.30 3.52
N ALA A 106 6.29 15.10 4.16
CA ALA A 106 6.48 15.52 5.56
C ALA A 106 6.40 14.32 6.52
N TYR A 107 5.43 13.43 6.31
CA TYR A 107 5.34 12.18 7.08
C TYR A 107 6.58 11.30 6.87
N ARG A 108 7.00 11.11 5.60
CA ARG A 108 8.14 10.27 5.26
C ARG A 108 9.45 10.81 5.84
N SER A 109 9.70 12.11 5.71
CA SER A 109 10.90 12.76 6.26
C SER A 109 10.92 12.73 7.79
N PHE A 110 9.75 12.84 8.43
CA PHE A 110 9.65 12.67 9.88
C PHE A 110 10.02 11.24 10.29
N ASP A 111 9.44 10.22 9.66
CA ASP A 111 9.75 8.81 9.95
C ASP A 111 11.25 8.50 9.76
N ILE A 112 11.85 8.95 8.65
CA ILE A 112 13.28 8.77 8.37
C ILE A 112 14.10 9.41 9.50
N SER A 113 13.85 10.68 9.80
CA SER A 113 14.61 11.40 10.85
C SER A 113 14.44 10.71 12.20
N TRP A 114 13.20 10.35 12.54
CA TRP A 114 12.86 9.70 13.80
C TRP A 114 13.57 8.35 13.94
N PHE A 115 13.54 7.51 12.92
CA PHE A 115 14.21 6.21 12.94
C PHE A 115 15.73 6.33 13.07
N PHE A 116 16.38 7.13 12.21
CA PHE A 116 17.84 7.22 12.20
C PHE A 116 18.40 7.97 13.42
N MET A 117 17.71 8.99 13.93
CA MET A 117 18.12 9.68 15.16
C MET A 117 18.00 8.76 16.38
N ASN A 118 16.91 7.99 16.51
CA ASN A 118 16.78 7.02 17.60
C ASN A 118 17.80 5.88 17.47
N SER A 119 18.08 5.42 16.25
CA SER A 119 19.12 4.41 15.99
C SER A 119 20.49 4.91 16.46
N LEU A 120 20.85 6.15 16.11
CA LEU A 120 22.11 6.77 16.52
C LEU A 120 22.16 6.97 18.05
N LEU A 121 21.08 7.46 18.67
CA LEU A 121 21.01 7.67 20.11
C LEU A 121 21.17 6.37 20.90
N GLN A 122 20.57 5.27 20.40
CA GLN A 122 20.55 4.00 21.12
C GLN A 122 21.78 3.13 20.86
N TYR A 123 22.33 3.13 19.64
CA TYR A 123 23.39 2.21 19.22
C TYR A 123 24.72 2.89 18.88
N GLY A 124 24.80 4.22 18.96
CA GLY A 124 25.99 4.98 18.61
C GLY A 124 26.28 4.94 17.11
N THR A 125 27.52 5.25 16.72
CA THR A 125 27.90 5.45 15.31
C THR A 125 27.82 4.20 14.42
N ASN A 126 27.72 3.01 15.02
CA ASN A 126 27.65 1.73 14.31
C ASN A 126 26.21 1.16 14.27
N PHE A 127 25.22 2.07 14.31
CA PHE A 127 23.80 1.75 14.41
C PHE A 127 23.28 0.91 13.24
N GLU A 128 23.96 0.93 12.09
CA GLU A 128 23.61 0.15 10.91
C GLU A 128 23.61 -1.35 11.16
N ASN A 129 24.45 -1.83 12.08
CA ASN A 129 24.49 -3.24 12.49
C ASN A 129 23.27 -3.65 13.35
N CYS A 130 22.44 -2.66 13.74
CA CYS A 130 21.31 -2.82 14.64
C CYS A 130 19.98 -2.32 14.03
N PHE A 131 19.93 -1.98 12.74
CA PHE A 131 18.72 -1.43 12.10
C PHE A 131 17.44 -2.20 12.41
N ASN A 132 17.48 -3.53 12.27
CA ASN A 132 16.31 -4.39 12.47
C ASN A 132 16.00 -4.70 13.95
N LYS A 133 16.80 -4.18 14.89
CA LYS A 133 16.60 -4.38 16.33
C LYS A 133 15.84 -3.25 16.99
N LEU A 134 15.63 -2.12 16.30
CA LEU A 134 14.91 -0.97 16.84
C LEU A 134 13.38 -1.17 16.68
N PRO A 135 12.62 -1.44 17.76
CA PRO A 135 11.18 -1.67 17.67
C PRO A 135 10.42 -0.34 17.64
N LEU A 136 10.59 0.43 16.56
CA LEU A 136 10.04 1.77 16.44
C LEU A 136 8.88 1.78 15.43
N HIS A 137 7.75 2.32 15.87
CA HIS A 137 6.58 2.54 15.01
C HIS A 137 6.73 3.83 14.20
N THR A 138 6.38 3.75 12.93
CA THR A 138 6.50 4.81 11.91
C THR A 138 5.22 4.87 11.11
N MET A 139 4.89 6.07 10.62
CA MET A 139 3.58 6.40 10.04
C MET A 139 3.41 5.92 8.59
N THR A 140 4.51 5.80 7.84
CA THR A 140 4.49 5.61 6.38
C THR A 140 4.99 4.24 5.95
N THR A 141 6.01 3.71 6.62
CA THR A 141 6.67 2.44 6.27
C THR A 141 7.34 1.89 7.50
N LYS A 142 7.57 0.57 7.57
CA LYS A 142 8.48 0.02 8.57
C LYS A 142 9.88 -0.02 7.99
N PHE A 143 10.87 0.23 8.84
CA PHE A 143 12.27 0.13 8.47
C PHE A 143 12.76 -1.30 8.75
N GLN A 144 12.73 -2.13 7.71
CA GLN A 144 13.23 -3.50 7.71
C GLN A 144 14.31 -3.61 6.63
N PHE A 145 15.56 -3.52 7.05
CA PHE A 145 16.69 -3.44 6.13
C PHE A 145 17.28 -4.82 5.83
N GLU A 146 17.58 -5.07 4.56
CA GLU A 146 18.43 -6.15 4.11
C GLU A 146 19.75 -5.59 3.58
N GLN A 147 20.86 -6.21 3.96
CA GLN A 147 22.15 -5.85 3.43
C GLN A 147 22.33 -6.48 2.04
N LYS A 148 22.44 -5.65 1.00
CA LYS A 148 22.64 -6.08 -0.39
C LYS A 148 24.12 -6.07 -0.81
N GLY A 149 24.98 -5.48 0.00
CA GLY A 149 26.42 -5.39 -0.21
C GLY A 149 27.09 -4.67 0.96
N PHE A 150 28.42 -4.55 0.92
CA PHE A 150 29.16 -3.86 1.97
C PHE A 150 28.71 -2.39 2.07
N GLY A 151 28.12 -2.00 3.19
CA GLY A 151 27.55 -0.67 3.41
C GLY A 151 26.23 -0.36 2.68
N PHE A 152 25.67 -1.29 1.91
CA PHE A 152 24.42 -1.09 1.16
C PHE A 152 23.26 -1.81 1.83
N TYR A 153 22.29 -1.02 2.29
CA TYR A 153 21.07 -1.51 2.92
C TYR A 153 19.85 -1.06 2.12
N GLU A 154 18.95 -2.00 1.87
CA GLU A 154 17.66 -1.75 1.22
C GLU A 154 16.55 -1.99 2.22
N ASN A 155 15.61 -1.05 2.36
CA ASN A 155 14.39 -1.30 3.12
C ASN A 155 13.47 -2.19 2.29
N THR A 156 13.25 -3.43 2.73
CA THR A 156 12.45 -4.43 1.99
C THR A 156 11.00 -4.51 2.46
N TYR A 157 10.60 -3.68 3.42
CA TYR A 157 9.21 -3.65 3.88
C TYR A 157 8.26 -3.10 2.82
N LEU A 158 7.13 -3.79 2.67
CA LEU A 158 6.04 -3.40 1.77
C LEU A 158 4.73 -3.29 2.57
N ASN A 159 4.10 -2.13 2.47
CA ASN A 159 2.74 -1.95 2.95
C ASN A 159 1.77 -2.67 2.03
N MET A 160 0.79 -3.35 2.61
CA MET A 160 -0.36 -3.89 1.90
C MET A 160 -1.61 -3.23 2.46
N TYR A 161 -2.44 -2.69 1.58
CA TYR A 161 -3.67 -1.99 1.97
C TYR A 161 -4.81 -2.34 1.04
N GLN A 162 -6.03 -2.25 1.56
CA GLN A 162 -7.28 -2.57 0.87
C GLN A 162 -8.32 -1.50 1.19
N TYR A 163 -9.35 -1.40 0.36
CA TYR A 163 -10.53 -0.63 0.72
C TYR A 163 -11.35 -1.40 1.78
N ASN A 164 -11.67 -0.73 2.89
CA ASN A 164 -12.65 -1.12 3.88
C ASN A 164 -13.60 0.07 4.11
N ASP A 165 -14.91 -0.13 4.00
CA ASP A 165 -15.91 0.96 4.02
C ASP A 165 -15.51 2.18 3.17
N TYR A 166 -15.06 1.92 1.93
CA TYR A 166 -14.59 2.93 0.97
C TYR A 166 -13.36 3.76 1.40
N LYS A 167 -12.69 3.38 2.50
CA LYS A 167 -11.42 3.97 2.95
C LYS A 167 -10.29 2.98 2.77
N LEU A 168 -9.12 3.47 2.33
CA LEU A 168 -7.93 2.62 2.30
C LEU A 168 -7.41 2.42 3.72
N VAL A 169 -7.23 1.16 4.11
CA VAL A 169 -6.72 0.76 5.43
C VAL A 169 -5.62 -0.28 5.27
N ASN A 170 -4.68 -0.32 6.21
CA ASN A 170 -3.64 -1.35 6.20
C ASN A 170 -4.28 -2.74 6.37
N LYS A 171 -3.99 -3.67 5.45
CA LYS A 171 -4.57 -5.01 5.43
C LYS A 171 -4.29 -5.80 6.72
N LYS A 172 -3.11 -5.62 7.31
CA LYS A 172 -2.74 -6.29 8.57
C LYS A 172 -3.48 -5.72 9.78
N ALA A 173 -3.93 -4.46 9.72
CA ALA A 173 -4.75 -3.85 10.74
C ALA A 173 -6.22 -4.27 10.62
N ALA A 174 -6.73 -4.40 9.39
CA ALA A 174 -8.11 -4.83 9.11
C ALA A 174 -8.41 -6.27 9.55
N LEU A 175 -7.41 -7.17 9.62
CA LEU A 175 -7.57 -8.55 10.08
C LEU A 175 -7.64 -8.71 11.61
N LYS A 176 -7.51 -7.61 12.38
CA LYS A 176 -7.53 -7.62 13.85
C LYS A 176 -8.81 -7.02 14.47
N GLN A 177 -9.81 -6.71 13.64
CA GLN A 177 -11.16 -6.30 14.06
C GLN A 177 -12.12 -7.45 13.87
#